data_AF-A0A9P9SAN8-F1
#
_entry.id   AF-A0A9P9SAN8-F1
#
_cell.length_a   1.000
_cell.length_b   1.000
_cell.length_c   1.000
_cell.angle_alpha   90.00
_cell.angle_beta   90.00
_cell.angle_gamma   90.00
#
_symmetry.space_group_name_H-M   'P 1'
#
loop_
_entity.id
_entity.type
_entity.pdbx_description
1 polymer ?
#
loop_
_entity_poly.entity_id
_entity_poly.type
_entity_poly.pdbx_seq_one_letter_code
_entity_poly.pdbx_strand_id
1 'polypeptide(L)'
;MSNHSIIRITRELSDLQKSSDLSLAVACRDVDVRNVKAIIIGPPETPYEFGFFEFSVKFGRDYPGKAPSVNATTTNGGRCRFNPNIYAGGKVCLSILGTWRGERGEEWSSAQGLESILISIQSLMSSNPYENEPGFETANEEGDKKNQKDYVNKIRHETLRISVIQRLEEYLGISPSGTVQELPSVEEGDSDGETDVDRDFDEASASFDPFKDLCKRRFLWYYDSYLLAISKAKAEVTDGQPFVRMPFECTGNGMEGKFNYTELERRLRLIRKTMDAETDRWAEEGLVSKKKESGVSSNLQRQYEQVVEAYKRDKNVTLDIELVDKNPFVWSITYFGRPMTNLDGGLFRIKLFFSPRFPEEHPRARFETQLFHHRIASDGTPCYTSRRAEDVKSHIEAIIEALEEESPPYDPRTMVNPEAAKLYWGSDEDKKMYNRKLRRAVQRSMEE
;
A
#
# COMPACT_ATOMS: atom_id res chain seq x y z
N MET A 1 26.92 7.09 25.64
CA MET A 1 25.90 7.84 24.88
C MET A 1 25.36 7.09 23.65
N SER A 2 26.15 6.26 22.95
CA SER A 2 25.70 5.50 21.76
C SER A 2 24.47 4.61 21.99
N ASN A 3 24.34 4.02 23.19
CA ASN A 3 23.27 3.08 23.51
C ASN A 3 21.89 3.76 23.64
N HIS A 4 21.83 5.00 24.15
CA HIS A 4 20.55 5.72 24.32
C HIS A 4 19.92 6.14 22.98
N SER A 5 20.76 6.54 22.03
CA SER A 5 20.34 6.89 20.65
C SER A 5 19.68 5.69 19.96
N ILE A 6 20.30 4.51 20.06
CA ILE A 6 19.76 3.27 19.46
C ILE A 6 18.43 2.89 20.13
N ILE A 7 18.37 2.88 21.46
CA ILE A 7 17.12 2.59 22.20
C ILE A 7 15.98 3.51 21.75
N ARG A 8 16.27 4.81 21.56
CA ARG A 8 15.28 5.78 21.08
C ARG A 8 14.79 5.44 19.66
N ILE A 9 15.70 5.13 18.74
CA ILE A 9 15.36 4.78 17.35
C ILE A 9 14.52 3.49 17.31
N THR A 10 14.95 2.43 18.01
CA THR A 10 14.22 1.16 18.04
C THR A 10 12.81 1.32 18.61
N ARG A 11 12.64 2.17 19.63
CA ARG A 11 11.31 2.48 20.17
C ARG A 11 10.43 3.19 19.14
N GLU A 12 10.94 4.25 18.50
CA GLU A 12 10.18 4.99 17.48
C GLU A 12 9.79 4.10 16.29
N LEU A 13 10.66 3.18 15.87
CA LEU A 13 10.35 2.20 14.82
C LEU A 13 9.25 1.24 15.24
N SER A 14 9.34 0.67 16.45
CA SER A 14 8.31 -0.20 17.01
C SER A 14 6.96 0.50 17.11
N ASP A 15 6.95 1.77 17.55
CA ASP A 15 5.71 2.55 17.71
C ASP A 15 5.05 2.80 16.35
N LEU A 16 5.83 3.18 15.34
CA LEU A 16 5.35 3.35 13.96
C LEU A 16 4.87 2.03 13.32
N GLN A 17 5.57 0.92 13.56
CA GLN A 17 5.17 -0.40 13.04
C GLN A 17 3.88 -0.95 13.69
N LYS A 18 3.58 -0.53 14.93
CA LYS A 18 2.32 -0.85 15.62
C LYS A 18 1.19 0.12 15.31
N SER A 19 1.49 1.26 14.67
CA SER A 19 0.49 2.25 14.31
C SER A 19 -0.53 1.68 13.33
N SER A 20 -1.79 2.06 13.48
CA SER A 20 -2.87 1.75 12.54
C SER A 20 -2.89 2.70 11.34
N ASP A 21 -1.98 3.68 11.28
CA ASP A 21 -1.89 4.62 10.18
C ASP A 21 -1.52 3.91 8.87
N LEU A 22 -2.47 3.85 7.95
CA LEU A 22 -2.31 3.22 6.64
C LEU A 22 -1.37 4.00 5.70
N SER A 23 -0.97 5.21 6.10
CA SER A 23 -0.21 6.10 5.23
C SER A 23 1.30 6.08 5.46
N LEU A 24 1.76 5.57 6.61
CA LEU A 24 3.18 5.55 6.96
C LEU A 24 3.63 4.11 7.25
N ALA A 25 4.77 3.70 6.70
CA ALA A 25 5.44 2.48 7.14
C ALA A 25 6.96 2.66 7.15
N VAL A 26 7.62 1.96 8.07
CA VAL A 26 9.07 2.05 8.29
C VAL A 26 9.67 0.67 8.47
N ALA A 27 10.90 0.51 7.99
CA ALA A 27 11.66 -0.72 8.14
C ALA A 27 13.16 -0.42 8.13
N CYS A 28 13.92 -1.21 8.88
CA CYS A 28 15.38 -1.24 8.84
C CYS A 28 15.85 -2.69 8.85
N ARG A 29 17.11 -2.91 8.47
CA ARG A 29 17.76 -4.20 8.71
C ARG A 29 18.20 -4.27 10.17
N ASP A 30 18.17 -5.46 10.77
CA ASP A 30 18.59 -5.66 12.16
C ASP A 30 20.07 -5.28 12.37
N VAL A 31 20.89 -5.49 11.34
CA VAL A 31 22.32 -5.12 11.34
C VAL A 31 22.57 -3.61 11.30
N ASP A 32 21.59 -2.79 10.90
CA ASP A 32 21.75 -1.34 10.71
C ASP A 32 20.48 -0.54 11.02
N VAL A 33 20.14 -0.48 12.31
CA VAL A 33 19.01 0.30 12.84
C VAL A 33 19.13 1.81 12.61
N ARG A 34 20.29 2.33 12.19
CA ARG A 34 20.50 3.75 11.92
C ARG A 34 20.16 4.15 10.50
N ASN A 35 19.97 3.18 9.60
CA ASN A 35 19.56 3.40 8.23
C ASN A 35 18.16 2.78 8.04
N VAL A 36 17.17 3.65 8.00
CA VAL A 36 15.75 3.30 7.94
C VAL A 36 15.23 3.63 6.55
N LYS A 37 14.48 2.70 5.95
CA LYS A 37 13.60 2.99 4.82
C LYS A 37 12.24 3.38 5.38
N ALA A 38 11.62 4.40 4.80
CA ALA A 38 10.26 4.81 5.10
C ALA A 38 9.47 4.92 3.79
N ILE A 39 8.18 4.65 3.85
CA ILE A 39 7.25 4.87 2.75
C ILE A 39 6.08 5.72 3.24
N ILE A 40 5.70 6.70 2.43
CA ILE A 40 4.54 7.55 2.62
C ILE A 40 3.57 7.26 1.47
N ILE A 41 2.34 6.88 1.81
CA ILE A 41 1.24 6.81 0.86
C ILE A 41 0.72 8.22 0.64
N GLY A 42 0.65 8.64 -0.62
CA GLY A 42 0.21 10.00 -0.96
C GLY A 42 -1.22 10.28 -0.48
N PRO A 43 -1.50 11.46 0.09
CA PRO A 43 -2.80 11.76 0.68
C PRO A 43 -3.95 11.71 -0.34
N PRO A 44 -5.15 11.23 0.06
CA PRO A 44 -6.35 11.31 -0.77
C PRO A 44 -6.66 12.75 -1.21
N GLU A 45 -7.30 12.92 -2.37
CA GLU A 45 -7.73 14.24 -2.89
C GLU A 45 -6.58 15.20 -3.23
N THR A 46 -5.37 14.66 -3.40
CA THR A 46 -4.18 15.41 -3.84
C THR A 46 -3.66 14.81 -5.13
N PRO A 47 -2.81 15.51 -5.91
CA PRO A 47 -2.18 14.89 -7.07
C PRO A 47 -1.27 13.70 -6.69
N TYR A 48 -0.96 13.49 -5.41
CA TYR A 48 -0.14 12.40 -4.90
C TYR A 48 -0.97 11.14 -4.55
N GLU A 49 -2.29 11.23 -4.62
CA GLU A 49 -3.25 10.24 -4.12
C GLU A 49 -2.81 8.79 -4.34
N PHE A 50 -2.65 8.08 -3.22
CA PHE A 50 -2.30 6.66 -3.12
C PHE A 50 -0.94 6.26 -3.73
N GLY A 51 -0.12 7.21 -4.17
CA GLY A 51 1.25 6.95 -4.65
C GLY A 51 2.20 6.45 -3.57
N PHE A 52 3.20 5.65 -3.96
CA PHE A 52 4.21 5.06 -3.05
C PHE A 52 5.51 5.89 -3.01
N PHE A 53 5.65 6.79 -2.04
CA PHE A 53 6.83 7.67 -1.93
C PHE A 53 7.81 7.12 -0.89
N GLU A 54 8.96 6.63 -1.34
CA GLU A 54 9.99 6.07 -0.46
C GLU A 54 11.06 7.09 -0.09
N PHE A 55 11.50 7.02 1.16
CA PHE A 55 12.51 7.88 1.75
C PHE A 55 13.57 7.04 2.47
N SER A 56 14.83 7.45 2.34
CA SER A 56 15.94 6.95 3.15
C SER A 56 16.19 7.92 4.29
N VAL A 57 16.16 7.41 5.53
CA VAL A 57 16.40 8.17 6.75
C VAL A 57 17.67 7.63 7.43
N LYS A 58 18.61 8.52 7.71
CA LYS A 58 19.89 8.16 8.35
C LYS A 58 20.09 8.91 9.65
N PHE A 59 20.16 8.16 10.74
CA PHE A 59 20.32 8.69 12.10
C PHE A 59 21.80 8.86 12.47
N GLY A 60 22.22 10.10 12.66
CA GLY A 60 23.55 10.45 13.16
C GLY A 60 23.79 10.01 14.61
N ARG A 61 25.06 9.92 15.02
CA ARG A 61 25.44 9.52 16.40
C ARG A 61 24.90 10.46 17.48
N ASP A 62 24.62 11.70 17.10
CA ASP A 62 24.11 12.75 17.99
C ASP A 62 22.57 12.72 18.15
N TYR A 63 21.85 11.78 17.51
CA TYR A 63 20.38 11.68 17.64
C TYR A 63 19.97 11.30 19.08
N PRO A 64 18.96 11.98 19.69
CA PRO A 64 18.04 12.96 19.10
C PRO A 64 18.46 14.44 19.19
N GLY A 65 19.68 14.74 19.65
CA GLY A 65 20.18 16.12 19.73
C GLY A 65 20.33 16.82 18.37
N LYS A 66 20.51 16.06 17.29
CA LYS A 66 20.44 16.56 15.90
C LYS A 66 19.45 15.74 15.09
N ALA A 67 18.76 16.39 14.15
CA ALA A 67 17.85 15.74 13.21
C ALA A 67 18.58 14.65 12.39
N PRO A 68 17.90 13.57 12.00
CA PRO A 68 18.41 12.64 11.00
C PRO A 68 18.45 13.30 9.61
N SER A 69 19.26 12.77 8.70
CA SER A 69 19.19 13.16 7.29
C SER A 69 18.12 12.34 6.56
N VAL A 70 17.34 13.00 5.70
CA VAL A 70 16.26 12.37 4.93
C VAL A 70 16.46 12.67 3.45
N ASN A 71 16.36 11.64 2.60
CA ASN A 71 16.34 11.78 1.15
C ASN A 71 15.18 10.99 0.54
N ALA A 72 14.41 11.62 -0.34
CA ALA A 72 13.45 10.94 -1.20
C ALA A 72 14.20 10.08 -2.23
N THR A 73 13.71 8.85 -2.42
CA THR A 73 14.29 7.87 -3.34
C THR A 73 13.39 7.63 -4.56
N THR A 74 12.09 7.86 -4.42
CA THR A 74 11.15 7.89 -5.55
C THR A 74 11.36 9.20 -6.35
N THR A 75 12.39 9.27 -7.20
CA THR A 75 12.74 10.49 -7.96
C THR A 75 13.02 10.24 -9.44
N ASN A 76 12.73 9.04 -9.95
CA ASN A 76 13.02 8.64 -11.34
C ASN A 76 14.50 8.88 -11.72
N GLY A 77 15.42 8.50 -10.84
CA GLY A 77 16.86 8.64 -11.05
C GLY A 77 17.33 10.10 -11.13
N GLY A 78 16.74 10.99 -10.31
CA GLY A 78 17.14 12.39 -10.30
C GLY A 78 16.38 13.30 -11.27
N ARG A 79 15.27 12.84 -11.87
CA ARG A 79 14.57 13.55 -12.96
C ARG A 79 13.17 14.05 -12.60
N CYS A 80 12.57 13.52 -11.53
CA CYS A 80 11.22 13.88 -11.11
C CYS A 80 11.27 14.70 -9.82
N ARG A 81 10.89 15.99 -9.92
CA ARG A 81 10.65 16.87 -8.78
C ARG A 81 9.18 16.75 -8.39
N PHE A 82 8.89 15.95 -7.37
CA PHE A 82 7.51 15.69 -6.95
C PHE A 82 6.85 16.89 -6.25
N ASN A 83 7.63 17.74 -5.60
CA ASN A 83 7.13 18.89 -4.86
C ASN A 83 8.20 19.99 -4.82
N PRO A 84 7.83 21.28 -4.68
CA PRO A 84 8.82 22.32 -4.50
C PRO A 84 9.85 22.03 -3.40
N ASN A 85 9.41 21.37 -2.33
CA ASN A 85 10.23 20.97 -1.19
C ASN A 85 10.76 19.52 -1.27
N ILE A 86 10.44 18.76 -2.33
CA ILE A 86 10.96 17.40 -2.58
C ILE A 86 11.65 17.40 -3.94
N TYR A 87 12.96 17.62 -3.90
CA TYR A 87 13.78 17.92 -5.07
C TYR A 87 13.99 16.66 -5.92
N ALA A 88 14.27 16.86 -7.21
CA ALA A 88 14.63 15.77 -8.12
C ALA A 88 15.83 14.95 -7.60
N GLY A 89 16.84 15.60 -7.01
CA GLY A 89 17.99 14.92 -6.39
C GLY A 89 17.70 14.19 -5.07
N GLY A 90 16.45 14.18 -4.60
CA GLY A 90 16.03 13.52 -3.35
C GLY A 90 16.07 14.41 -2.10
N LYS A 91 16.68 15.59 -2.17
CA LYS A 91 16.70 16.51 -1.02
C LYS A 91 15.28 16.91 -0.60
N VAL A 92 15.01 16.77 0.69
CA VAL A 92 13.75 17.23 1.32
C VAL A 92 14.02 18.52 2.09
N CYS A 93 13.21 19.55 1.85
CA CYS A 93 13.31 20.87 2.47
C CYS A 93 12.24 21.04 3.54
N LEU A 94 12.65 20.94 4.81
CA LEU A 94 11.81 21.14 6.00
C LEU A 94 12.61 21.86 7.09
N SER A 95 11.94 22.76 7.83
CA SER A 95 12.53 23.49 8.96
C SER A 95 13.00 22.52 10.06
N ILE A 96 12.19 21.51 10.37
CA ILE A 96 12.51 20.46 11.35
C ILE A 96 13.71 19.57 10.95
N LEU A 97 14.13 19.62 9.68
CA LEU A 97 15.33 18.94 9.18
C LEU A 97 16.53 19.89 9.05
N GLY A 98 16.35 21.19 9.35
CA GLY A 98 17.36 22.23 9.13
C GLY A 98 17.68 22.47 7.65
N THR A 99 16.84 21.99 6.73
CA THR A 99 17.02 22.12 5.28
C THR A 99 16.14 23.22 4.67
N TRP A 100 15.30 23.85 5.49
CA TRP A 100 14.48 25.00 5.17
C TRP A 100 14.50 26.02 6.32
N ARG A 101 14.11 27.26 6.05
CA ARG A 101 13.96 28.29 7.08
C ARG A 101 12.72 27.98 7.91
N GLY A 102 12.81 28.08 9.23
CA GLY A 102 11.66 27.98 10.13
C GLY A 102 11.60 29.18 11.06
N GLU A 103 10.42 29.46 11.59
CA GLU A 103 10.26 30.38 12.71
C GLU A 103 10.75 29.75 14.02
N ARG A 104 10.90 30.58 15.06
CA ARG A 104 11.34 30.11 16.37
C ARG A 104 10.35 29.08 16.91
N GLY A 105 10.79 27.84 17.05
CA GLY A 105 9.98 26.70 17.52
C GLY A 105 9.56 25.73 16.43
N GLU A 106 9.81 26.05 15.16
CA GLU A 106 9.57 25.16 14.01
C GLU A 106 10.81 24.35 13.59
N GLU A 107 11.97 24.67 14.18
CA GLU A 107 13.22 23.96 13.95
C GLU A 107 13.30 22.66 14.78
N TRP A 108 14.25 21.79 14.42
CA TRP A 108 14.47 20.52 15.12
C TRP A 108 14.60 20.70 16.63
N SER A 109 13.89 19.85 17.39
CA SER A 109 14.14 19.66 18.80
C SER A 109 14.12 18.17 19.15
N SER A 110 14.83 17.77 20.20
CA SER A 110 14.87 16.38 20.68
C SER A 110 13.50 15.83 21.15
N ALA A 111 12.47 16.68 21.20
CA ALA A 111 11.09 16.27 21.46
C ALA A 111 10.44 15.61 20.23
N GLN A 112 10.89 16.00 19.03
CA GLN A 112 10.45 15.42 17.76
C GLN A 112 11.07 14.04 17.52
N GLY A 113 10.50 13.30 16.59
CA GLY A 113 10.95 11.97 16.19
C GLY A 113 10.63 11.65 14.74
N LEU A 114 10.88 10.41 14.35
CA LEU A 114 10.66 9.91 12.99
C LEU A 114 9.22 10.12 12.53
N GLU A 115 8.23 9.82 13.37
CA GLU A 115 6.81 10.03 13.04
C GLU A 115 6.52 11.49 12.66
N SER A 116 6.96 12.45 13.48
CA SER A 116 6.75 13.89 13.19
C SER A 116 7.44 14.31 11.90
N ILE A 117 8.60 13.74 11.57
CA ILE A 117 9.28 14.00 10.29
C ILE A 117 8.44 13.49 9.13
N LEU A 118 7.94 12.26 9.20
CA LEU A 118 7.15 11.66 8.13
C LEU A 118 5.81 12.39 7.93
N ILE A 119 5.14 12.79 9.02
CA ILE A 119 3.92 13.61 8.97
C ILE A 119 4.22 14.97 8.31
N SER A 120 5.32 15.64 8.67
CA SER A 120 5.70 16.91 8.03
C SER A 120 6.05 16.77 6.55
N ILE A 121 6.60 15.62 6.12
CA ILE A 121 6.81 15.35 4.69
C ILE A 121 5.47 15.13 3.99
N GLN A 122 4.58 14.34 4.59
CA GLN A 122 3.24 14.09 4.03
C GLN A 122 2.43 15.39 3.92
N SER A 123 2.55 16.33 4.86
CA SER A 123 1.84 17.62 4.77
C SER A 123 2.28 18.50 3.61
N LEU A 124 3.49 18.29 3.06
CA LEU A 124 3.93 18.95 1.82
C LEU A 124 3.15 18.44 0.60
N MET A 125 2.60 17.24 0.65
CA MET A 125 1.84 16.61 -0.43
C MET A 125 0.40 17.16 -0.48
N SER A 126 0.26 18.48 -0.60
CA SER A 126 -1.02 19.20 -0.59
C SER A 126 -1.79 19.03 -1.90
N SER A 127 -3.08 19.44 -1.91
CA SER A 127 -3.93 19.47 -3.11
C SER A 127 -3.43 20.46 -4.16
N ASN A 128 -2.72 21.52 -3.74
CA ASN A 128 -2.10 22.51 -4.61
C ASN A 128 -0.59 22.66 -4.30
N PRO A 129 0.27 21.75 -4.77
CA PRO A 129 1.69 21.79 -4.45
C PRO A 129 2.44 22.94 -5.13
N TYR A 130 1.78 23.75 -5.98
CA TYR A 130 2.37 24.96 -6.57
C TYR A 130 2.59 26.04 -5.50
N GLU A 131 1.68 26.15 -4.52
CA GLU A 131 1.75 27.13 -3.42
C GLU A 131 2.89 26.86 -2.44
N ASN A 132 3.48 25.66 -2.49
CA ASN A 132 4.64 25.31 -1.69
C ASN A 132 5.95 25.98 -2.18
N GLU A 133 5.97 26.54 -3.40
CA GLU A 133 7.14 27.27 -3.90
C GLU A 133 7.20 28.66 -3.25
N PRO A 134 8.36 29.08 -2.73
CA PRO A 134 8.48 30.38 -2.09
C PRO A 134 8.18 31.54 -3.03
N GLY A 135 7.35 32.47 -2.55
CA GLY A 135 6.84 33.59 -3.34
C GLY A 135 5.57 33.27 -4.14
N PHE A 136 5.05 32.03 -4.04
CA PHE A 136 3.80 31.60 -4.69
C PHE A 136 2.72 31.19 -3.68
N GLU A 137 2.91 31.44 -2.38
CA GLU A 137 2.01 31.02 -1.30
C GLU A 137 0.62 31.65 -1.40
N THR A 138 0.51 32.85 -1.97
CA THR A 138 -0.74 33.60 -2.17
C THR A 138 -1.07 33.83 -3.65
N ALA A 139 -0.42 33.06 -4.53
CA ALA A 139 -0.59 33.14 -5.98
C ALA A 139 -2.06 32.88 -6.36
N ASN A 140 -2.73 33.88 -6.93
CA ASN A 140 -4.17 33.83 -7.21
C ASN A 140 -4.55 34.59 -8.50
N GLU A 141 -3.57 35.06 -9.27
CA GLU A 141 -3.85 35.67 -10.56
C GLU A 141 -4.37 34.62 -11.55
N GLU A 142 -4.99 35.05 -12.65
CA GLU A 142 -5.53 34.12 -13.65
C GLU A 142 -4.43 33.23 -14.26
N GLY A 143 -3.22 33.78 -14.42
CA GLY A 143 -2.04 33.02 -14.84
C GLY A 143 -1.61 31.97 -13.81
N ASP A 144 -1.72 32.28 -12.52
CA ASP A 144 -1.38 31.34 -11.44
C ASP A 144 -2.35 30.17 -11.40
N LYS A 145 -3.66 30.41 -11.52
CA LYS A 145 -4.67 29.34 -11.54
C LYS A 145 -4.41 28.34 -12.65
N LYS A 146 -3.99 28.84 -13.83
CA LYS A 146 -3.58 27.97 -14.94
C LYS A 146 -2.33 27.16 -14.58
N ASN A 147 -1.30 27.80 -14.05
CA ASN A 147 -0.06 27.13 -13.64
C ASN A 147 -0.29 26.09 -12.53
N GLN A 148 -1.12 26.40 -11.54
CA GLN A 148 -1.53 25.49 -10.47
C GLN A 148 -2.17 24.23 -11.06
N LYS A 149 -3.15 24.40 -11.96
CA LYS A 149 -3.80 23.27 -12.65
C LYS A 149 -2.80 22.44 -13.46
N ASP A 150 -1.96 23.10 -14.25
CA ASP A 150 -0.96 22.43 -15.08
C ASP A 150 0.07 21.67 -14.23
N TYR A 151 0.47 22.23 -13.09
CA TYR A 151 1.38 21.59 -12.14
C TYR A 151 0.73 20.39 -11.46
N VAL A 152 -0.51 20.53 -10.96
CA VAL A 152 -1.30 19.42 -10.38
C VAL A 152 -1.42 18.27 -11.38
N ASN A 153 -1.73 18.56 -12.64
CA ASN A 153 -1.82 17.54 -13.69
C ASN A 153 -0.49 16.84 -13.94
N LYS A 154 0.62 17.60 -13.95
CA LYS A 154 1.97 17.07 -14.07
C LYS A 154 2.31 16.12 -12.91
N ILE A 155 2.07 16.54 -11.67
CA ILE A 155 2.32 15.72 -10.48
C ILE A 155 1.49 14.44 -10.53
N ARG A 156 0.17 14.53 -10.79
CA ARG A 156 -0.73 13.38 -10.84
C ARG A 156 -0.26 12.32 -11.84
N HIS A 157 0.17 12.77 -13.01
CA HIS A 157 0.73 11.88 -14.02
C HIS A 157 1.97 11.13 -13.53
N GLU A 158 2.92 11.87 -12.96
CA GLU A 158 4.20 11.33 -12.51
C GLU A 158 4.05 10.46 -11.25
N THR A 159 3.08 10.74 -10.39
CA THR A 159 2.67 9.88 -9.28
C THR A 159 2.24 8.51 -9.81
N LEU A 160 1.26 8.46 -10.71
CA LEU A 160 0.80 7.19 -11.30
C LEU A 160 1.94 6.48 -12.03
N ARG A 161 2.70 7.19 -12.85
CA ARG A 161 3.75 6.61 -13.70
C ARG A 161 4.93 6.06 -12.89
N ILE A 162 5.46 6.83 -11.94
CA ILE A 162 6.71 6.51 -11.23
C ILE A 162 6.41 5.82 -9.90
N SER A 163 5.60 6.45 -9.05
CA SER A 163 5.44 5.97 -7.68
C SER A 163 4.55 4.73 -7.61
N VAL A 164 3.61 4.55 -8.54
CA VAL A 164 2.75 3.36 -8.61
C VAL A 164 3.24 2.36 -9.66
N ILE A 165 3.14 2.71 -10.94
CA ILE A 165 3.30 1.76 -12.05
C ILE A 165 4.74 1.25 -12.15
N GLN A 166 5.72 2.14 -12.32
CA GLN A 166 7.12 1.73 -12.47
C GLN A 166 7.60 0.92 -11.25
N ARG A 167 7.23 1.35 -10.05
CA ARG A 167 7.57 0.62 -8.81
C ARG A 167 7.05 -0.81 -8.81
N LEU A 168 5.78 -1.01 -9.19
CA LEU A 168 5.18 -2.34 -9.21
C LEU A 168 5.71 -3.19 -10.36
N GLU A 169 6.04 -2.59 -11.50
CA GLU A 169 6.72 -3.28 -12.60
C GLU A 169 8.09 -3.80 -12.14
N GLU A 170 8.87 -2.99 -11.42
CA GLU A 170 10.15 -3.42 -10.82
C GLU A 170 9.95 -4.60 -9.85
N TYR A 171 8.95 -4.55 -8.97
CA TYR A 171 8.66 -5.63 -8.02
C TYR A 171 8.14 -6.93 -8.66
N LEU A 172 7.48 -6.82 -9.81
CA LEU A 172 6.88 -7.93 -10.55
C LEU A 172 7.76 -8.41 -11.72
N GLY A 173 8.93 -7.80 -11.94
CA GLY A 173 9.80 -8.15 -13.06
C GLY A 173 9.20 -7.84 -14.44
N ILE A 174 8.32 -6.85 -14.54
CA ILE A 174 7.68 -6.44 -15.80
C ILE A 174 8.62 -5.47 -16.51
N SER A 175 9.05 -5.83 -17.72
CA SER A 175 9.87 -4.96 -18.55
C SER A 175 9.05 -3.76 -19.09
N PRO A 176 9.70 -2.66 -19.50
CA PRO A 176 9.03 -1.55 -20.17
C PRO A 176 8.31 -1.95 -21.47
N SER A 177 8.68 -3.07 -22.11
CA SER A 177 7.98 -3.63 -23.28
C SER A 177 6.71 -4.42 -22.91
N GLY A 178 6.43 -4.60 -21.62
CA GLY A 178 5.32 -5.40 -21.11
C GLY A 178 5.63 -6.90 -21.00
N THR A 179 6.90 -7.30 -21.11
CA THR A 179 7.31 -8.69 -20.94
C THR A 179 7.51 -8.97 -19.45
N VAL A 180 6.84 -9.98 -18.91
CA VAL A 180 7.04 -10.41 -17.52
C VAL A 180 8.24 -11.36 -17.52
N GLN A 181 9.31 -11.00 -16.82
CA GLN A 181 10.42 -11.92 -16.57
C GLN A 181 9.93 -12.99 -15.59
N GLU A 182 10.14 -14.26 -15.91
CA GLU A 182 9.90 -15.33 -14.95
C GLU A 182 10.85 -15.12 -13.77
N LEU A 183 10.27 -14.87 -12.60
CA LEU A 183 11.03 -14.94 -11.35
C LEU A 183 11.55 -16.37 -11.24
N PRO A 184 12.83 -16.57 -10.89
CA PRO A 184 13.35 -17.92 -10.72
C PRO A 184 12.46 -18.67 -9.74
N SER A 185 11.92 -19.80 -10.19
CA SER A 185 11.30 -20.78 -9.30
C SER A 185 12.28 -21.08 -8.18
N VAL A 186 11.80 -21.19 -6.95
CA VAL A 186 12.61 -21.58 -5.80
C VAL A 186 13.10 -23.03 -6.01
N GLU A 187 14.18 -23.18 -6.77
CA GLU A 187 15.07 -24.31 -6.69
C GLU A 187 15.99 -24.03 -5.51
N GLU A 188 15.53 -24.36 -4.31
CA GLU A 188 16.46 -24.59 -3.20
C GLU A 188 17.33 -25.78 -3.59
N GLY A 189 18.64 -25.53 -3.61
CA GLY A 189 19.66 -26.48 -4.02
C GLY A 189 19.51 -27.83 -3.32
N ASP A 190 19.47 -28.85 -4.15
CA ASP A 190 19.68 -30.24 -3.79
C ASP A 190 21.04 -30.38 -3.09
N SER A 191 21.02 -30.82 -1.83
CA SER A 191 22.21 -31.26 -1.11
C SER A 191 21.79 -32.28 -0.07
N ASP A 192 21.38 -33.45 -0.55
CA ASP A 192 21.61 -34.71 0.15
C ASP A 192 23.13 -34.90 0.28
N GLY A 193 23.68 -34.45 1.40
CA GLY A 193 25.11 -34.58 1.70
C GLY A 193 25.44 -33.95 3.05
N GLU A 194 25.64 -34.80 4.05
CA GLU A 194 26.19 -34.43 5.37
C GLU A 194 27.50 -33.66 5.20
N THR A 195 27.48 -32.33 5.38
CA THR A 195 28.63 -31.56 5.89
C THR A 195 28.12 -30.26 6.52
N ASP A 196 28.37 -30.11 7.81
CA ASP A 196 28.32 -28.84 8.56
C ASP A 196 29.27 -27.82 7.92
N VAL A 197 28.75 -26.97 7.02
CA VAL A 197 29.45 -25.76 6.57
C VAL A 197 28.45 -24.62 6.63
N ASP A 198 28.78 -23.63 7.46
CA ASP A 198 28.07 -22.38 7.68
C ASP A 198 27.39 -21.86 6.40
N ARG A 199 26.06 -21.93 6.35
CA ARG A 199 25.26 -21.14 5.40
C ARG A 199 25.21 -19.70 5.91
N ASP A 200 26.33 -19.00 5.82
CA ASP A 200 26.32 -17.56 5.62
C ASP A 200 25.77 -17.32 4.20
N PHE A 201 24.44 -17.46 4.07
CA PHE A 201 23.73 -16.84 2.96
C PHE A 201 24.07 -15.35 3.05
N ASP A 202 24.70 -14.79 2.02
CA ASP A 202 25.15 -13.40 1.99
C ASP A 202 23.93 -12.46 1.95
N GLU A 203 23.22 -12.37 3.08
CA GLU A 203 22.03 -11.58 3.38
C GLU A 203 22.30 -10.08 3.20
N ALA A 204 23.59 -9.70 3.19
CA ALA A 204 24.03 -8.36 2.83
C ALA A 204 23.77 -8.02 1.35
N SER A 205 23.78 -9.02 0.44
CA SER A 205 23.64 -8.84 -1.02
C SER A 205 22.21 -8.87 -1.55
N ALA A 206 21.25 -9.41 -0.78
CA ALA A 206 19.84 -9.43 -1.17
C ALA A 206 19.26 -8.01 -1.19
N SER A 207 18.46 -7.68 -2.21
CA SER A 207 17.75 -6.39 -2.28
C SER A 207 16.81 -6.25 -1.08
N PHE A 208 17.01 -5.21 -0.25
CA PHE A 208 16.14 -4.95 0.90
C PHE A 208 14.93 -4.13 0.48
N ASP A 209 13.85 -4.83 0.14
CA ASP A 209 12.58 -4.25 -0.32
C ASP A 209 11.43 -4.51 0.67
N PRO A 210 11.48 -3.90 1.87
CA PRO A 210 10.54 -4.20 2.97
C PRO A 210 9.09 -3.81 2.66
N PHE A 211 8.87 -2.98 1.64
CA PHE A 211 7.55 -2.50 1.26
C PHE A 211 6.97 -3.23 0.05
N LYS A 212 7.64 -4.28 -0.48
CA LYS A 212 7.19 -5.00 -1.67
C LYS A 212 5.77 -5.55 -1.53
N ASP A 213 5.51 -6.34 -0.48
CA ASP A 213 4.17 -6.88 -0.23
C ASP A 213 3.16 -5.78 0.11
N LEU A 214 3.58 -4.78 0.89
CA LEU A 214 2.74 -3.62 1.24
C LEU A 214 2.24 -2.91 -0.02
N CYS A 215 3.13 -2.53 -0.94
CA CYS A 215 2.79 -1.85 -2.18
C CYS A 215 1.85 -2.71 -3.05
N LYS A 216 2.10 -4.02 -3.15
CA LYS A 216 1.21 -4.95 -3.85
C LYS A 216 -0.20 -4.94 -3.24
N ARG A 217 -0.33 -5.12 -1.92
CA ARG A 217 -1.66 -5.10 -1.26
C ARG A 217 -2.39 -3.78 -1.46
N ARG A 218 -1.70 -2.65 -1.24
CA ARG A 218 -2.29 -1.31 -1.42
C ARG A 218 -2.66 -1.05 -2.87
N PHE A 219 -1.90 -1.57 -3.84
CA PHE A 219 -2.28 -1.47 -5.24
C PHE A 219 -3.61 -2.17 -5.54
N LEU A 220 -3.83 -3.36 -5.00
CA LEU A 220 -5.11 -4.07 -5.17
C LEU A 220 -6.27 -3.27 -4.57
N TRP A 221 -6.05 -2.61 -3.44
CA TRP A 221 -7.05 -1.77 -2.77
C TRP A 221 -7.40 -0.50 -3.56
N TYR A 222 -6.40 0.16 -4.14
CA TYR A 222 -6.58 1.46 -4.80
C TYR A 222 -6.72 1.36 -6.32
N TYR A 223 -6.81 0.14 -6.87
CA TYR A 223 -6.87 -0.11 -8.31
C TYR A 223 -7.97 0.69 -9.01
N ASP A 224 -9.18 0.68 -8.45
CA ASP A 224 -10.33 1.42 -8.98
C ASP A 224 -10.12 2.94 -8.90
N SER A 225 -9.51 3.42 -7.82
CA SER A 225 -9.16 4.84 -7.65
C SER A 225 -8.14 5.30 -8.72
N TYR A 226 -7.14 4.47 -9.05
CA TYR A 226 -6.19 4.79 -10.11
C TYR A 226 -6.86 4.85 -11.48
N LEU A 227 -7.74 3.90 -11.81
CA LEU A 227 -8.48 3.93 -13.08
C LEU A 227 -9.39 5.16 -13.17
N LEU A 228 -10.04 5.55 -12.06
CA LEU A 228 -10.84 6.76 -12.00
C LEU A 228 -9.98 8.02 -12.20
N ALA A 229 -8.81 8.10 -11.56
CA ALA A 229 -7.88 9.20 -11.72
C ALA A 229 -7.39 9.34 -13.18
N ILE A 230 -7.06 8.22 -13.83
CA ILE A 230 -6.68 8.16 -15.25
C ILE A 230 -7.85 8.63 -16.12
N SER A 231 -9.07 8.13 -15.89
CA SER A 231 -10.25 8.51 -16.67
C SER A 231 -10.55 10.01 -16.56
N LYS A 232 -10.44 10.59 -15.36
CA LYS A 232 -10.60 12.03 -15.15
C LYS A 232 -9.52 12.82 -15.89
N ALA A 233 -8.27 12.40 -15.77
CA ALA A 233 -7.15 13.10 -16.40
C ALA A 233 -7.20 13.06 -17.94
N LYS A 234 -7.65 11.95 -18.55
CA LYS A 234 -7.87 11.86 -20.01
C LYS A 234 -8.91 12.86 -20.53
N ALA A 235 -9.81 13.35 -19.67
CA ALA A 235 -10.77 14.40 -20.03
C ALA A 235 -10.15 15.81 -19.94
N GLU A 236 -9.03 15.98 -19.23
CA GLU A 236 -8.39 17.27 -18.99
C GLU A 236 -7.16 17.52 -19.87
N VAL A 237 -6.42 16.47 -20.22
CA VAL A 237 -5.19 16.56 -21.03
C VAL A 237 -5.17 15.50 -22.13
N THR A 238 -4.39 15.76 -23.18
CA THR A 238 -4.28 14.85 -24.34
C THR A 238 -2.97 14.08 -24.31
N ASP A 239 -2.99 12.83 -24.78
CA ASP A 239 -1.77 12.03 -24.91
C ASP A 239 -0.78 12.69 -25.89
N GLY A 240 0.50 12.69 -25.51
CA GLY A 240 1.57 13.36 -26.25
C GLY A 240 1.71 14.85 -25.97
N GLN A 241 0.77 15.48 -25.27
CA GLN A 241 0.88 16.88 -24.84
C GLN A 241 2.08 17.04 -23.88
N PRO A 242 3.00 17.98 -24.13
CA PRO A 242 4.14 18.22 -23.27
C PRO A 242 3.70 18.84 -21.95
N PHE A 243 4.46 18.52 -20.90
CA PHE A 243 4.32 19.19 -19.62
C PHE A 243 4.63 20.68 -19.74
N VAL A 244 3.76 21.52 -19.18
CA VAL A 244 3.99 22.96 -19.10
C VAL A 244 5.09 23.22 -18.08
N ARG A 245 6.07 24.04 -18.46
CA ARG A 245 7.15 24.45 -17.57
C ARG A 245 6.66 25.53 -16.62
N MET A 246 6.81 25.32 -15.31
CA MET A 246 6.40 26.30 -14.30
C MET A 246 7.41 27.46 -14.21
N PRO A 247 6.99 28.65 -13.76
CA PRO A 247 7.89 29.82 -13.64
C PRO A 247 9.14 29.57 -12.78
N PHE A 248 9.02 28.73 -11.77
CA PHE A 248 10.10 28.36 -10.84
C PHE A 248 10.96 27.18 -11.31
N GLU A 249 10.62 26.52 -12.42
CA GLU A 249 11.42 25.41 -12.97
C GLU A 249 12.60 25.94 -13.79
N CYS A 250 13.83 25.65 -13.35
CA CYS A 250 15.08 26.02 -14.02
C CYS A 250 15.85 24.79 -14.53
N THR A 251 16.91 25.02 -15.31
CA THR A 251 17.76 23.94 -15.84
C THR A 251 18.38 23.15 -14.68
N GLY A 252 18.13 21.83 -14.64
CA GLY A 252 18.57 20.95 -13.54
C GLY A 252 17.57 20.82 -12.38
N ASN A 253 16.46 21.56 -12.39
CA ASN A 253 15.39 21.48 -11.40
C ASN A 253 13.99 21.62 -12.06
N GLY A 254 13.84 21.09 -13.27
CA GLY A 254 12.57 21.06 -14.02
C GLY A 254 12.04 19.64 -14.16
N MET A 255 10.75 19.52 -14.44
CA MET A 255 10.12 18.24 -14.77
C MET A 255 9.58 18.28 -16.20
N GLU A 256 10.38 17.72 -17.11
CA GLU A 256 10.07 17.59 -18.53
C GLU A 256 9.44 16.23 -18.84
N GLY A 257 8.53 16.20 -19.80
CA GLY A 257 7.81 14.99 -20.15
C GLY A 257 6.57 15.28 -21.00
N LYS A 258 5.78 14.24 -21.22
CA LYS A 258 4.51 14.30 -21.94
C LYS A 258 3.49 13.44 -21.22
N PHE A 259 2.22 13.83 -21.29
CA PHE A 259 1.12 13.00 -20.82
C PHE A 259 0.97 11.75 -21.70
N ASN A 260 0.78 10.57 -21.09
CA ASN A 260 0.55 9.31 -21.81
C ASN A 260 -0.42 8.39 -21.05
N TYR A 261 -1.58 8.91 -20.68
CA TYR A 261 -2.56 8.23 -19.83
C TYR A 261 -3.10 6.93 -20.44
N THR A 262 -3.22 6.83 -21.76
CA THR A 262 -3.62 5.56 -22.41
C THR A 262 -2.61 4.46 -22.14
N GLU A 263 -1.32 4.78 -22.17
CA GLU A 263 -0.26 3.82 -21.87
C GLU A 263 -0.17 3.52 -20.38
N LEU A 264 -0.38 4.52 -19.50
CA LEU A 264 -0.47 4.27 -18.05
C LEU A 264 -1.62 3.31 -17.71
N GLU A 265 -2.79 3.48 -18.35
CA GLU A 265 -3.94 2.59 -18.16
C GLU A 265 -3.61 1.15 -18.58
N ARG A 266 -2.97 0.97 -19.75
CA ARG A 266 -2.56 -0.34 -20.26
C ARG A 266 -1.59 -1.03 -19.29
N ARG A 267 -0.58 -0.31 -18.80
CA ARG A 267 0.42 -0.82 -17.85
C ARG A 267 -0.20 -1.18 -16.50
N LEU A 268 -1.10 -0.35 -15.98
CA LEU A 268 -1.83 -0.60 -14.74
C LEU A 268 -2.68 -1.87 -14.82
N ARG A 269 -3.37 -2.10 -15.95
CA ARG A 269 -4.11 -3.35 -16.22
C ARG A 269 -3.18 -4.57 -16.31
N LEU A 270 -2.00 -4.42 -16.91
CA LEU A 270 -1.00 -5.50 -16.98
C LEU A 270 -0.47 -5.88 -15.60
N ILE A 271 -0.15 -4.90 -14.75
CA ILE A 271 0.25 -5.12 -13.35
C ILE A 271 -0.84 -5.92 -12.64
N ARG A 272 -2.10 -5.48 -12.74
CA ARG A 272 -3.23 -6.17 -12.12
C ARG A 272 -3.32 -7.62 -12.56
N LYS A 273 -3.31 -7.88 -13.86
CA LYS A 273 -3.33 -9.24 -14.42
C LYS A 273 -2.16 -10.09 -13.91
N THR A 274 -0.97 -9.50 -13.78
CA THR A 274 0.23 -10.19 -13.30
C THR A 274 0.10 -10.58 -11.83
N MET A 275 -0.52 -9.72 -11.02
CA MET A 275 -0.80 -9.99 -9.60
C MET A 275 -1.87 -11.05 -9.39
N ASP A 276 -2.92 -11.05 -10.22
CA ASP A 276 -3.92 -12.11 -10.21
C ASP A 276 -3.26 -13.46 -10.55
N ALA A 277 -2.43 -13.50 -11.60
CA ALA A 277 -1.68 -14.70 -11.95
C ALA A 277 -0.66 -15.11 -10.87
N GLU A 278 -0.03 -14.18 -10.16
CA GLU A 278 0.83 -14.49 -9.01
C GLU A 278 0.04 -15.17 -7.88
N THR A 279 -1.15 -14.65 -7.58
CA THR A 279 -2.03 -15.23 -6.54
C THR A 279 -2.50 -16.64 -6.92
N ASP A 280 -2.83 -16.87 -8.19
CA ASP A 280 -3.23 -18.19 -8.68
C ASP A 280 -2.07 -19.19 -8.61
N ARG A 281 -0.84 -18.77 -8.95
CA ARG A 281 0.37 -19.61 -8.84
C ARG A 281 0.67 -20.07 -7.42
N TRP A 282 0.32 -19.28 -6.39
CA TRP A 282 0.51 -19.70 -5.01
C TRP A 282 -0.24 -20.99 -4.66
N ALA A 283 -1.38 -21.26 -5.30
CA ALA A 283 -2.08 -22.52 -5.11
C ALA A 283 -1.26 -23.71 -5.64
N GLU A 284 -0.66 -23.56 -6.83
CA GLU A 284 0.17 -24.59 -7.48
C GLU A 284 1.47 -24.82 -6.71
N GLU A 285 2.18 -23.73 -6.39
CA GLU A 285 3.40 -23.75 -5.58
C GLU A 285 3.14 -24.34 -4.20
N GLY A 286 2.00 -24.01 -3.59
CA GLY A 286 1.57 -24.56 -2.30
C GLY A 286 1.37 -26.07 -2.31
N LEU A 287 0.87 -26.65 -3.41
CA LEU A 287 0.79 -28.12 -3.54
C LEU A 287 2.18 -28.77 -3.62
N VAL A 288 3.14 -28.10 -4.26
CA VAL A 288 4.54 -28.55 -4.27
C VAL A 288 5.14 -28.45 -2.87
N SER A 289 4.96 -27.33 -2.17
CA SER A 289 5.38 -27.14 -0.78
C SER A 289 4.78 -28.18 0.17
N LYS A 290 3.51 -28.56 -0.06
CA LYS A 290 2.85 -29.62 0.70
C LYS A 290 3.48 -30.99 0.46
N LYS A 291 3.77 -31.35 -0.80
CA LYS A 291 4.44 -32.61 -1.15
C LYS A 291 5.85 -32.70 -0.56
N LYS A 292 6.53 -31.56 -0.41
CA LYS A 292 7.85 -31.43 0.22
C LYS A 292 7.79 -31.30 1.75
N GLU A 293 6.61 -31.33 2.36
CA GLU A 293 6.41 -31.15 3.81
C GLU A 293 7.08 -29.89 4.38
N SER A 294 7.04 -28.78 3.63
CA SER A 294 7.72 -27.55 4.05
C SER A 294 7.20 -27.02 5.39
N GLY A 295 8.06 -26.26 6.10
CA GLY A 295 7.69 -25.65 7.37
C GLY A 295 6.45 -24.75 7.26
N VAL A 296 6.31 -24.00 6.16
CA VAL A 296 5.14 -23.15 5.88
C VAL A 296 3.88 -23.99 5.66
N SER A 297 3.97 -25.08 4.87
CA SER A 297 2.83 -25.99 4.65
C SER A 297 2.35 -26.61 5.97
N SER A 298 3.27 -27.10 6.78
CA SER A 298 2.98 -27.71 8.08
C SER A 298 2.40 -26.68 9.06
N ASN A 299 2.89 -25.45 9.04
CA ASN A 299 2.37 -24.34 9.84
C ASN A 299 0.93 -24.00 9.45
N LEU A 300 0.65 -23.78 8.17
CA LEU A 300 -0.70 -23.46 7.68
C LEU A 300 -1.70 -24.58 7.97
N GLN A 301 -1.31 -25.84 7.77
CA GLN A 301 -2.14 -27.00 8.10
C GLN A 301 -2.51 -27.02 9.59
N ARG A 302 -1.53 -26.78 10.48
CA ARG A 302 -1.78 -26.69 11.93
C ARG A 302 -2.68 -25.50 12.28
N GLN A 303 -2.48 -24.33 11.68
CA GLN A 303 -3.33 -23.17 11.91
C GLN A 303 -4.77 -23.44 11.47
N TYR A 304 -4.97 -24.12 10.34
CA TYR A 304 -6.29 -24.53 9.86
C TYR A 304 -7.03 -25.37 10.91
N GLU A 305 -6.39 -26.42 11.43
CA GLU A 305 -6.98 -27.30 12.43
C GLU A 305 -7.35 -26.53 13.71
N GLN A 306 -6.49 -25.62 14.17
CA GLN A 306 -6.74 -24.78 15.33
C GLN A 306 -7.90 -23.81 15.12
N VAL A 307 -7.98 -23.18 13.94
CA VAL A 307 -9.03 -22.23 13.58
C VAL A 307 -10.39 -22.93 13.48
N VAL A 308 -10.46 -24.06 12.77
CA VAL A 308 -11.69 -24.84 12.62
C VAL A 308 -12.21 -25.32 13.98
N GLU A 309 -11.33 -25.82 14.84
CA GLU A 309 -11.72 -26.25 16.20
C GLU A 309 -12.18 -25.07 17.05
N ALA A 310 -11.55 -23.89 16.93
CA ALA A 310 -11.96 -22.69 17.66
C ALA A 310 -13.37 -22.24 17.26
N TYR A 311 -13.69 -22.22 15.96
CA TYR A 311 -15.02 -21.82 15.49
C TYR A 311 -16.10 -22.88 15.73
N LYS A 312 -15.76 -24.18 15.78
CA LYS A 312 -16.71 -25.23 16.20
C LYS A 312 -17.16 -25.10 17.65
N ARG A 313 -16.30 -24.56 18.52
CA ARG A 313 -16.62 -24.34 19.95
C ARG A 313 -17.49 -23.10 20.16
N ASP A 314 -17.39 -22.12 19.27
CA ASP A 314 -18.27 -20.96 19.28
C ASP A 314 -19.65 -21.39 18.77
N LYS A 315 -20.68 -21.27 19.62
CA LYS A 315 -22.04 -21.73 19.28
C LYS A 315 -22.74 -20.81 18.27
N ASN A 316 -22.17 -19.64 17.99
CA ASN A 316 -22.65 -18.75 16.94
C ASN A 316 -21.97 -19.17 15.61
N VAL A 317 -22.55 -20.16 14.92
CA VAL A 317 -22.07 -20.65 13.62
C VAL A 317 -22.22 -19.54 12.58
N THR A 318 -21.20 -18.68 12.53
CA THR A 318 -21.10 -17.54 11.61
C THR A 318 -20.09 -17.81 10.51
N LEU A 319 -19.28 -18.86 10.63
CA LEU A 319 -18.22 -19.20 9.69
C LEU A 319 -18.15 -20.71 9.48
N ASP A 320 -18.03 -21.11 8.22
CA ASP A 320 -17.61 -22.43 7.79
C ASP A 320 -16.30 -22.31 7.01
N ILE A 321 -15.32 -23.17 7.28
CA ILE A 321 -13.94 -23.02 6.81
C ILE A 321 -13.44 -24.37 6.30
N GLU A 322 -13.02 -24.39 5.04
CA GLU A 322 -12.55 -25.59 4.34
C GLU A 322 -11.25 -25.32 3.58
N LEU A 323 -10.45 -26.37 3.36
CA LEU A 323 -9.31 -26.31 2.44
C LEU A 323 -9.74 -26.72 1.03
N VAL A 324 -9.50 -25.86 0.04
CA VAL A 324 -9.77 -26.19 -1.37
C VAL A 324 -8.82 -27.29 -1.80
N ASP A 325 -9.35 -28.42 -2.27
CA ASP A 325 -8.58 -29.61 -2.70
C ASP A 325 -7.56 -30.11 -1.66
N LYS A 326 -7.88 -29.91 -0.35
CA LYS A 326 -6.97 -30.20 0.77
C LYS A 326 -5.64 -29.43 0.68
N ASN A 327 -5.59 -28.31 -0.03
CA ASN A 327 -4.42 -27.47 -0.14
C ASN A 327 -4.34 -26.48 1.05
N PRO A 328 -3.33 -26.56 1.94
CA PRO A 328 -3.23 -25.66 3.08
C PRO A 328 -2.95 -24.20 2.68
N PHE A 329 -2.64 -23.93 1.41
CA PHE A 329 -2.42 -22.59 0.88
C PHE A 329 -3.67 -21.95 0.27
N VAL A 330 -4.81 -22.66 0.20
CA VAL A 330 -6.06 -22.11 -0.33
C VAL A 330 -7.22 -22.46 0.60
N TRP A 331 -7.71 -21.47 1.32
CA TRP A 331 -8.81 -21.63 2.27
C TRP A 331 -10.08 -21.03 1.68
N SER A 332 -11.17 -21.78 1.77
CA SER A 332 -12.52 -21.32 1.43
C SER A 332 -13.27 -21.06 2.72
N ILE A 333 -13.78 -19.84 2.87
CA ILE A 333 -14.51 -19.39 4.05
C ILE A 333 -15.91 -19.00 3.60
N THR A 334 -16.92 -19.60 4.21
CA THR A 334 -18.31 -19.20 4.06
C THR A 334 -18.72 -18.44 5.32
N TYR A 335 -18.93 -17.14 5.18
CA TYR A 335 -19.43 -16.28 6.25
C TYR A 335 -20.95 -16.13 6.16
N PHE A 336 -21.64 -16.46 7.24
CA PHE A 336 -23.07 -16.30 7.40
C PHE A 336 -23.33 -14.99 8.13
N GLY A 337 -23.98 -14.06 7.44
CA GLY A 337 -24.25 -12.73 7.98
C GLY A 337 -25.07 -12.80 9.28
N ARG A 338 -24.61 -12.07 10.30
CA ARG A 338 -25.23 -12.14 11.64
C ARG A 338 -26.65 -11.56 11.64
N PRO A 339 -27.56 -12.14 12.46
CA PRO A 339 -28.87 -11.56 12.69
C PRO A 339 -28.79 -10.11 13.13
N MET A 340 -29.77 -9.30 12.71
CA MET A 340 -29.87 -7.88 13.08
C MET A 340 -28.74 -6.98 12.56
N THR A 341 -27.92 -7.46 11.62
CA THR A 341 -26.93 -6.64 10.89
C THR A 341 -27.41 -6.30 9.48
N ASN A 342 -26.71 -5.42 8.78
CA ASN A 342 -26.99 -5.17 7.35
C ASN A 342 -26.64 -6.35 6.43
N LEU A 343 -25.99 -7.38 6.97
CA LEU A 343 -25.59 -8.60 6.27
C LEU A 343 -26.51 -9.78 6.60
N ASP A 344 -27.53 -9.58 7.44
CA ASP A 344 -28.45 -10.62 7.92
C ASP A 344 -29.03 -11.45 6.77
N GLY A 345 -28.91 -12.78 6.89
CA GLY A 345 -29.35 -13.77 5.90
C GLY A 345 -28.41 -13.95 4.71
N GLY A 346 -27.32 -13.17 4.61
CA GLY A 346 -26.33 -13.30 3.53
C GLY A 346 -25.38 -14.47 3.71
N LEU A 347 -24.90 -15.02 2.59
CA LEU A 347 -23.90 -16.07 2.52
C LEU A 347 -22.72 -15.61 1.65
N PHE A 348 -21.59 -15.32 2.29
CA PHE A 348 -20.44 -14.71 1.62
C PHE A 348 -19.30 -15.71 1.52
N ARG A 349 -18.96 -16.14 0.30
CA ARG A 349 -17.81 -16.99 0.03
C ARG A 349 -16.56 -16.13 -0.17
N ILE A 350 -15.53 -16.42 0.61
CA ILE A 350 -14.25 -15.72 0.62
C ILE A 350 -13.14 -16.76 0.43
N LYS A 351 -12.28 -16.57 -0.56
CA LYS A 351 -11.06 -17.36 -0.72
C LYS A 351 -9.86 -16.61 -0.17
N LEU A 352 -9.06 -17.29 0.65
CA LEU A 352 -7.74 -16.84 1.07
C LEU A 352 -6.66 -17.66 0.37
N PHE A 353 -5.77 -16.96 -0.32
CA PHE A 353 -4.58 -17.53 -0.97
C PHE A 353 -3.35 -17.15 -0.16
N PHE A 354 -2.55 -18.13 0.22
CA PHE A 354 -1.32 -17.93 1.00
C PHE A 354 -0.09 -18.11 0.11
N SER A 355 0.85 -17.18 0.21
CA SER A 355 2.15 -17.32 -0.45
C SER A 355 2.95 -18.46 0.18
N PRO A 356 3.77 -19.19 -0.59
CA PRO A 356 4.83 -20.05 -0.05
C PRO A 356 5.82 -19.32 0.87
N ARG A 357 5.87 -17.98 0.80
CA ARG A 357 6.66 -17.11 1.69
C ARG A 357 5.89 -16.57 2.89
N PHE A 358 4.69 -17.07 3.18
CA PHE A 358 3.93 -16.65 4.37
C PHE A 358 4.76 -16.90 5.66
N PRO A 359 4.88 -15.92 6.59
CA PRO A 359 4.11 -14.68 6.69
C PRO A 359 4.75 -13.41 6.10
N GLU A 360 5.90 -13.50 5.42
CA GLU A 360 6.53 -12.32 4.80
C GLU A 360 5.62 -11.68 3.74
N GLU A 361 4.89 -12.52 3.00
CA GLU A 361 3.81 -12.10 2.12
C GLU A 361 2.46 -12.44 2.74
N HIS A 362 1.65 -11.41 2.98
CA HIS A 362 0.33 -11.57 3.58
C HIS A 362 -0.65 -12.29 2.60
N PRO A 363 -1.67 -13.00 3.11
CA PRO A 363 -2.65 -13.66 2.27
C PRO A 363 -3.42 -12.68 1.38
N ARG A 364 -3.75 -13.12 0.17
CA ARG A 364 -4.70 -12.43 -0.72
C ARG A 364 -6.09 -12.99 -0.50
N ALA A 365 -6.99 -12.13 -0.07
CA ALA A 365 -8.39 -12.46 0.10
C ALA A 365 -9.19 -12.01 -1.13
N ARG A 366 -10.15 -12.82 -1.55
CA ARG A 366 -11.07 -12.49 -2.64
C ARG A 366 -12.47 -12.97 -2.30
N PHE A 367 -13.44 -12.06 -2.32
CA PHE A 367 -14.85 -12.40 -2.25
C PHE A 367 -15.28 -12.98 -3.59
N GLU A 368 -15.75 -14.22 -3.58
CA GLU A 368 -16.38 -14.83 -4.77
C GLU A 368 -17.81 -14.33 -4.94
N THR A 369 -18.50 -14.11 -3.81
CA THR A 369 -19.80 -13.47 -3.77
C THR A 369 -19.67 -11.97 -4.04
N GLN A 370 -20.41 -11.46 -5.03
CA GLN A 370 -20.38 -10.02 -5.34
C GLN A 370 -21.06 -9.18 -4.24
N LEU A 371 -20.27 -8.40 -3.51
CA LEU A 371 -20.74 -7.57 -2.41
C LEU A 371 -20.54 -6.08 -2.69
N PHE A 372 -21.63 -5.30 -2.62
CA PHE A 372 -21.57 -3.84 -2.73
C PHE A 372 -21.26 -3.23 -1.36
N HIS A 373 -19.98 -2.98 -1.08
CA HIS A 373 -19.52 -2.49 0.23
C HIS A 373 -18.31 -1.55 0.08
N HIS A 374 -18.17 -0.55 0.94
CA HIS A 374 -17.10 0.44 0.80
C HIS A 374 -15.69 -0.12 1.10
N ARG A 375 -15.59 -1.17 1.93
CA ARG A 375 -14.33 -1.92 2.20
C ARG A 375 -14.04 -3.04 1.18
N ILE A 376 -14.91 -3.31 0.22
CA ILE A 376 -14.75 -4.40 -0.75
C ILE A 376 -14.68 -3.79 -2.15
N ALA A 377 -13.52 -3.90 -2.80
CA ALA A 377 -13.31 -3.40 -4.15
C ALA A 377 -14.23 -4.11 -5.16
N SER A 378 -14.38 -3.53 -6.35
CA SER A 378 -15.33 -4.04 -7.36
C SER A 378 -15.05 -5.47 -7.84
N ASP A 379 -13.81 -5.94 -7.67
CA ASP A 379 -13.32 -7.27 -7.99
C ASP A 379 -13.42 -8.27 -6.82
N GLY A 380 -13.97 -7.85 -5.68
CA GLY A 380 -14.06 -8.64 -4.47
C GLY A 380 -12.83 -8.58 -3.55
N THR A 381 -11.83 -7.74 -3.82
CA THR A 381 -10.68 -7.59 -2.91
C THR A 381 -11.08 -6.83 -1.64
N PRO A 382 -10.93 -7.40 -0.43
CA PRO A 382 -11.23 -6.68 0.80
C PRO A 382 -10.07 -5.80 1.27
N CYS A 383 -10.43 -4.65 1.84
CA CYS A 383 -9.55 -3.76 2.59
C CYS A 383 -9.60 -4.10 4.08
N TYR A 384 -8.53 -4.69 4.60
CA TYR A 384 -8.45 -5.09 6.01
C TYR A 384 -7.00 -5.05 6.52
N THR A 385 -6.83 -4.89 7.83
CA THR A 385 -5.53 -4.90 8.50
C THR A 385 -5.54 -5.92 9.62
N SER A 386 -4.72 -6.97 9.50
CA SER A 386 -4.58 -7.98 10.56
C SER A 386 -3.74 -7.43 11.72
N ARG A 387 -4.12 -7.77 12.96
CA ARG A 387 -3.35 -7.43 14.17
C ARG A 387 -2.06 -8.26 14.28
N ARG A 388 -2.07 -9.48 13.75
CA ARG A 388 -0.92 -10.40 13.69
C ARG A 388 -0.84 -10.97 12.28
N ALA A 389 0.26 -10.67 11.58
CA ALA A 389 0.44 -11.06 10.19
C ALA A 389 0.69 -12.57 10.02
N GLU A 390 1.24 -13.19 11.06
CA GLU A 390 1.59 -14.60 11.12
C GLU A 390 0.42 -15.53 11.51
N ASP A 391 -0.67 -14.96 12.04
CA ASP A 391 -1.83 -15.70 12.53
C ASP A 391 -3.01 -15.60 11.56
N VAL A 392 -3.33 -16.70 10.90
CA VAL A 392 -4.43 -16.79 9.92
C VAL A 392 -5.77 -16.43 10.56
N LYS A 393 -5.98 -16.79 11.83
CA LYS A 393 -7.22 -16.42 12.54
C LYS A 393 -7.40 -14.90 12.59
N SER A 394 -6.32 -14.18 12.89
CA SER A 394 -6.33 -12.71 12.95
C SER A 394 -6.65 -12.09 11.59
N HIS A 395 -6.30 -12.73 10.47
CA HIS A 395 -6.71 -12.27 9.13
C HIS A 395 -8.21 -12.46 8.89
N ILE A 396 -8.75 -13.62 9.26
CA ILE A 396 -10.19 -13.92 9.13
C ILE A 396 -11.00 -12.93 9.97
N GLU A 397 -10.63 -12.77 11.25
CA GLU A 397 -11.29 -11.82 12.16
C GLU A 397 -11.27 -10.40 11.61
N ALA A 398 -10.13 -9.94 11.07
CA ALA A 398 -10.01 -8.60 10.50
C ALA A 398 -10.87 -8.39 9.24
N ILE A 399 -11.05 -9.43 8.41
CA ILE A 399 -11.95 -9.36 7.23
C ILE A 399 -13.41 -9.24 7.69
N ILE A 400 -13.82 -10.04 8.69
CA ILE A 400 -15.18 -9.97 9.22
C ILE A 400 -15.43 -8.65 9.97
N GLU A 401 -14.47 -8.17 10.76
CA GLU A 401 -14.53 -6.87 11.43
C GLU A 401 -14.71 -5.74 10.41
N ALA A 402 -14.00 -5.79 9.26
CA ALA A 402 -14.16 -4.81 8.18
C ALA A 402 -15.53 -4.84 7.49
N LEU A 403 -16.24 -5.98 7.52
CA LEU A 403 -17.61 -6.10 6.98
C LEU A 403 -18.68 -5.66 7.97
N GLU A 404 -18.49 -5.96 9.25
CA GLU A 404 -19.47 -5.75 10.31
C GLU A 404 -19.39 -4.33 10.93
N GLU A 405 -18.41 -3.51 10.54
CA GLU A 405 -18.23 -2.15 11.05
C GLU A 405 -19.40 -1.23 10.63
N GLU A 406 -20.37 -1.02 11.54
CA GLU A 406 -21.58 -0.22 11.25
C GLU A 406 -21.35 1.28 11.20
N SER A 407 -20.32 1.80 11.86
CA SER A 407 -20.04 3.24 11.95
C SER A 407 -18.55 3.54 11.88
N PRO A 408 -17.89 3.19 10.75
CA PRO A 408 -16.47 3.44 10.55
C PRO A 408 -16.18 4.94 10.60
N PRO A 409 -15.05 5.36 11.20
CA PRO A 409 -14.55 6.72 11.04
C PRO A 409 -14.30 7.00 9.55
N TYR A 410 -14.47 8.26 9.12
CA TYR A 410 -14.16 8.65 7.74
C TYR A 410 -12.66 8.53 7.49
N ASP A 411 -12.27 7.54 6.69
CA ASP A 411 -10.91 7.39 6.18
C ASP A 411 -10.92 6.95 4.70
N PRO A 412 -10.65 7.85 3.74
CA PRO A 412 -10.65 7.52 2.32
C PRO A 412 -9.66 6.41 1.94
N ARG A 413 -8.62 6.17 2.75
CA ARG A 413 -7.61 5.10 2.52
C ARG A 413 -8.18 3.71 2.76
N THR A 414 -9.37 3.62 3.35
CA THR A 414 -10.08 2.35 3.56
C THR A 414 -11.23 2.12 2.58
N MET A 415 -11.55 3.15 1.80
CA MET A 415 -12.70 3.21 0.91
C MET A 415 -12.31 2.72 -0.49
N VAL A 416 -12.12 1.42 -0.62
CA VAL A 416 -11.59 0.78 -1.85
C VAL A 416 -12.63 0.65 -2.97
N ASN A 417 -13.90 0.91 -2.68
CA ASN A 417 -14.96 1.02 -3.68
C ASN A 417 -15.48 2.46 -3.73
N PRO A 418 -15.01 3.29 -4.69
CA PRO A 418 -15.37 4.70 -4.75
C PRO A 418 -16.87 4.96 -4.90
N GLU A 419 -17.61 4.09 -5.59
CA GLU A 419 -19.05 4.23 -5.77
C GLU A 419 -19.79 3.97 -4.45
N ALA A 420 -19.43 2.88 -3.76
CA ALA A 420 -20.01 2.54 -2.46
C ALA A 420 -19.68 3.60 -1.40
N ALA A 421 -18.43 4.07 -1.36
CA ALA A 421 -17.98 5.10 -0.45
C ALA A 421 -18.72 6.43 -0.65
N LYS A 422 -18.86 6.87 -1.91
CA LYS A 422 -19.63 8.09 -2.23
C LYS A 422 -21.06 8.01 -1.71
N LEU A 423 -21.70 6.84 -1.80
CA LEU A 423 -23.07 6.67 -1.31
C LEU A 423 -23.14 6.59 0.22
N TYR A 424 -22.17 5.93 0.85
CA TYR A 424 -22.14 5.72 2.30
C TYR A 424 -21.92 7.03 3.08
N TRP A 425 -20.99 7.87 2.62
CA TRP A 425 -20.69 9.18 3.22
C TRP A 425 -21.41 10.35 2.55
N GLY A 426 -22.35 10.07 1.65
CA GLY A 426 -23.17 11.08 0.98
C GLY A 426 -24.33 11.60 1.84
N SER A 427 -25.33 12.15 1.15
CA SER A 427 -26.59 12.62 1.75
C SER A 427 -27.42 11.48 2.37
N ASP A 428 -28.49 11.82 3.11
CA ASP A 428 -29.41 10.80 3.64
C ASP A 428 -30.10 9.97 2.54
N GLU A 429 -30.28 10.55 1.34
CA GLU A 429 -30.78 9.83 0.17
C GLU A 429 -29.74 8.85 -0.37
N ASP A 430 -28.48 9.27 -0.42
CA ASP A 430 -27.36 8.43 -0.85
C ASP A 430 -27.17 7.22 0.08
N LYS A 431 -27.28 7.44 1.39
CA LYS A 431 -27.23 6.36 2.40
C LYS A 431 -28.37 5.36 2.24
N LYS A 432 -29.59 5.83 1.93
CA LYS A 432 -30.71 4.94 1.60
C LYS A 432 -30.42 4.12 0.35
N MET A 433 -29.80 4.73 -0.66
CA MET A 433 -29.40 4.04 -1.89
C MET A 433 -28.30 3.01 -1.65
N TYR A 434 -27.30 3.33 -0.81
CA TYR A 434 -26.28 2.40 -0.35
C TYR A 434 -26.93 1.17 0.30
N ASN A 435 -27.76 1.38 1.33
CA ASN A 435 -28.42 0.29 2.06
C ASN A 435 -29.29 -0.58 1.14
N ARG A 436 -29.97 0.03 0.16
CA ARG A 436 -30.74 -0.71 -0.86
C ARG A 436 -29.85 -1.57 -1.75
N LYS A 437 -28.70 -1.06 -2.19
CA LYS A 437 -27.74 -1.82 -3.00
C LYS A 437 -27.08 -2.95 -2.21
N LEU A 438 -26.70 -2.68 -0.96
CA LEU A 438 -26.16 -3.67 -0.04
C LEU A 438 -27.16 -4.82 0.19
N ARG A 439 -28.41 -4.51 0.55
CA ARG A 439 -29.46 -5.54 0.74
C ARG A 439 -29.71 -6.38 -0.51
N ARG A 440 -29.64 -5.77 -1.70
CA ARG A 440 -29.74 -6.53 -2.97
C ARG A 440 -28.55 -7.47 -3.17
N ALA A 441 -27.34 -7.05 -2.79
CA ALA A 441 -26.17 -7.92 -2.84
C ALA A 441 -26.30 -9.09 -1.84
N VAL A 442 -26.78 -8.80 -0.62
CA VAL A 442 -27.07 -9.82 0.40
C VAL A 442 -28.11 -10.84 -0.12
N GLN A 443 -29.20 -10.39 -0.74
CA GLN A 443 -30.20 -11.30 -1.31
C GLN A 443 -29.63 -12.19 -2.43
N ARG A 444 -28.86 -11.62 -3.35
CA ARG A 444 -28.20 -12.40 -4.44
C ARG A 444 -27.21 -13.43 -3.90
N SER A 445 -26.55 -13.12 -2.78
CA SER A 445 -25.59 -14.06 -2.17
C SER A 445 -26.19 -15.40 -1.75
N MET A 446 -27.52 -15.47 -1.59
CA MET A 446 -28.24 -16.71 -1.29
C MET A 446 -28.57 -17.53 -2.55
N GLU A 447 -28.54 -16.91 -3.73
CA GLU A 447 -28.91 -17.51 -5.01
C GLU A 447 -27.69 -18.10 -5.76
N GLU A 448 -26.47 -17.67 -5.38
CA GLU A 448 -25.15 -18.07 -5.91
C GLU A 448 -24.42 -19.08 -4.99
#